data_AF-G6AK22-F1
#
_entry.id   AF-G6AK22-F1
#
_cell.length_a   1.000
_cell.length_b   1.000
_cell.length_c   1.000
_cell.angle_alpha   90.00
_cell.angle_beta   90.00
_cell.angle_gamma   90.00
#
_symmetry.space_group_name_H-M   'P 1'
#
loop_
_entity.id
_entity.type
_entity.pdbx_description
1 polymer ?
#
loop_
_entity_poly.entity_id
_entity_poly.type
_entity_poly.pdbx_seq_one_letter_code
_entity_poly.pdbx_strand_id
1 'polypeptide(L)'
;MIKFLKVSLILLCNIFLLSSCMKEVEGYDTFATITLNGEVYKDYDSWNWLRSSYNPSFLSRLECEGQLTELDLYLRKQPDNRSNYAYSLDIFFDSPLKKLKLKEPYTIVSTADTLLYKNKPLDFYKKIWEDRRHLPTFGSGGVCILRTVTGHIRTAVVTSLSGTCVLNNYDKKGFAHGYLKLSGIWPTGERCYLEGDFTAHAGGPEDIEQK
;
A
#
# COMPACT_ATOMS: atom_id res chain seq x y z
N MET A 1 53.52 -15.23 -0.24
CA MET A 1 52.71 -14.12 0.31
C MET A 1 52.14 -13.17 -0.75
N ILE A 2 52.91 -12.73 -1.75
CA ILE A 2 52.44 -11.73 -2.75
C ILE A 2 51.30 -12.22 -3.67
N LYS A 3 51.21 -13.53 -3.97
CA LYS A 3 50.14 -14.09 -4.82
C LYS A 3 48.75 -14.10 -4.14
N PHE A 4 48.68 -14.29 -2.82
CA PHE A 4 47.42 -14.27 -2.07
C PHE A 4 46.84 -12.86 -1.95
N LEU A 5 47.69 -11.85 -1.78
CA LEU A 5 47.26 -10.45 -1.70
C LEU A 5 46.58 -9.96 -2.99
N LYS A 6 47.08 -10.40 -4.16
CA LYS A 6 46.49 -10.07 -5.47
C LYS A 6 45.11 -10.72 -5.67
N VAL A 7 44.93 -11.97 -5.23
CA VAL A 7 43.63 -12.65 -5.34
C VAL A 7 42.60 -12.01 -4.41
N SER A 8 42.99 -11.65 -3.19
CA SER A 8 42.11 -10.93 -2.25
C SER A 8 41.70 -9.54 -2.74
N LEU A 9 42.61 -8.80 -3.40
CA LEU A 9 42.30 -7.48 -3.95
C LEU A 9 41.33 -7.56 -5.14
N ILE A 10 41.49 -8.57 -6.01
CA ILE A 10 40.58 -8.81 -7.14
C ILE A 10 39.19 -9.25 -6.64
N LEU A 11 39.12 -10.03 -5.55
CA LEU A 11 37.84 -10.40 -4.94
C LEU A 11 37.12 -9.18 -4.35
N LEU A 12 37.84 -8.29 -3.65
CA LEU A 12 37.31 -7.06 -3.08
C LEU A 12 36.84 -6.07 -4.16
N CYS A 13 37.57 -5.93 -5.28
CA CYS A 13 37.13 -5.11 -6.40
C CYS A 13 35.88 -5.66 -7.09
N ASN A 14 35.70 -6.98 -7.18
CA ASN A 14 34.47 -7.57 -7.74
C ASN A 14 33.26 -7.42 -6.80
N ILE A 15 33.46 -7.42 -5.48
CA ILE A 15 32.39 -7.12 -4.51
C ILE A 15 31.92 -5.67 -4.67
N PHE A 16 32.85 -4.73 -4.89
CA PHE A 16 32.50 -3.33 -5.17
C PHE A 16 31.86 -3.13 -6.55
N LEU A 17 32.31 -3.86 -7.58
CA LEU A 17 31.69 -3.79 -8.92
C LEU A 17 30.30 -4.44 -8.98
N LEU A 18 30.01 -5.46 -8.15
CA LEU A 18 28.67 -6.02 -7.97
C LEU A 18 27.74 -5.11 -7.14
N SER A 19 28.30 -4.12 -6.43
CA SER A 19 27.52 -3.13 -5.68
C SER A 19 27.13 -1.89 -6.50
N SER A 20 27.55 -1.77 -7.76
CA SER A 20 27.12 -0.68 -8.63
C SER A 20 26.09 -1.15 -9.66
N CYS A 21 25.03 -0.36 -9.81
CA CYS A 21 23.91 -0.51 -10.74
C CYS A 21 22.69 -1.28 -10.22
N MET A 22 22.20 -0.94 -9.01
CA MET A 22 20.78 -0.60 -8.99
C MET A 22 20.68 0.80 -9.57
N LYS A 23 20.40 0.86 -10.88
CA LYS A 23 19.95 2.08 -11.53
C LYS A 23 18.76 2.57 -10.71
N GLU A 24 18.90 3.74 -10.10
CA GLU A 24 17.77 4.50 -9.58
C GLU A 24 16.70 4.49 -10.67
N VAL A 25 15.58 3.84 -10.38
CA VAL A 25 14.41 3.92 -11.26
C VAL A 25 13.93 5.35 -11.08
N GLU A 26 14.18 6.22 -12.05
CA GLU A 26 13.60 7.56 -12.07
C GLU A 26 12.07 7.46 -11.91
N GLY A 27 11.58 7.75 -10.71
CA GLY A 27 10.15 7.68 -10.42
C GLY A 27 9.84 7.55 -8.94
N TYR A 28 9.61 8.69 -8.30
CA TYR A 28 8.93 8.90 -7.02
C TYR A 28 9.69 8.45 -5.76
N ASP A 29 10.40 9.40 -5.13
CA ASP A 29 10.83 9.25 -3.74
C ASP A 29 9.63 9.11 -2.80
N THR A 30 8.47 9.70 -3.14
CA THR A 30 7.25 9.69 -2.33
C THR A 30 6.06 9.22 -3.16
N PHE A 31 5.44 8.11 -2.76
CA PHE A 31 4.25 7.53 -3.38
C PHE A 31 2.95 8.10 -2.84
N ALA A 32 2.92 8.55 -1.59
CA ALA A 32 1.72 9.15 -1.02
C ALA A 32 2.07 10.27 -0.04
N THR A 33 1.21 11.29 0.04
CA THR A 33 1.22 12.30 1.11
C THR A 33 -0.18 12.41 1.67
N ILE A 34 -0.35 11.91 2.89
CA ILE A 34 -1.63 11.75 3.55
C ILE A 34 -1.61 12.52 4.87
N THR A 35 -2.63 13.33 5.10
CA THR A 35 -2.89 13.95 6.39
C THR A 35 -3.80 13.03 7.21
N LEU A 36 -3.35 12.61 8.38
CA LEU A 36 -4.13 11.87 9.38
C LEU A 36 -4.34 12.76 10.60
N ASN A 37 -5.58 13.14 10.88
CA ASN A 37 -5.95 14.04 11.99
C ASN A 37 -5.11 15.34 12.04
N GLY A 38 -4.78 15.90 10.87
CA GLY A 38 -3.98 17.12 10.74
C GLY A 38 -2.47 16.91 10.72
N GLU A 39 -1.99 15.69 10.99
CA GLU A 39 -0.57 15.35 10.90
C GLU A 39 -0.22 14.70 9.56
N VAL A 40 0.91 15.11 8.98
CA VAL A 40 1.34 14.63 7.66
C VAL A 40 2.14 13.34 7.77
N TYR A 41 1.71 12.33 7.01
CA TYR A 41 2.38 11.06 6.79
C TYR A 41 2.64 10.87 5.31
N LYS A 42 3.68 10.11 4.99
CA LYS A 42 4.11 9.82 3.63
C LYS A 42 4.38 8.34 3.44
N ASP A 43 4.08 7.84 2.25
CA ASP A 43 4.65 6.60 1.77
C ASP A 43 5.80 6.95 0.82
N TYR A 44 6.98 6.39 1.05
CA TYR A 44 8.21 6.76 0.34
C TYR A 44 9.18 5.60 0.29
N ASP A 45 10.03 5.58 -0.75
CA ASP A 45 11.05 4.55 -0.88
C ASP A 45 12.19 4.81 0.13
N SER A 46 12.45 3.84 1.00
CA SER A 46 13.58 3.91 1.92
C SER A 46 14.23 2.54 2.09
N TRP A 47 15.49 2.45 1.70
CA TRP A 47 16.29 1.22 1.76
C TRP A 47 16.63 0.75 3.20
N ASN A 48 16.33 1.58 4.21
CA ASN A 48 16.78 1.41 5.59
C ASN A 48 15.75 0.80 6.56
N TRP A 49 14.70 0.11 6.06
CA TRP A 49 13.62 -0.41 6.91
C TRP A 49 13.32 -1.91 6.73
N LEU A 50 12.71 -2.51 7.77
CA LEU A 50 12.37 -3.95 7.88
C LEU A 50 11.51 -4.51 6.74
N ARG A 51 10.80 -3.64 6.01
CA ARG A 51 10.22 -3.93 4.70
C ARG A 51 10.81 -2.90 3.74
N SER A 52 11.54 -3.35 2.72
CA SER A 52 11.68 -2.57 1.50
C SER A 52 10.27 -2.22 1.04
N SER A 53 9.98 -0.94 0.86
CA SER A 53 8.74 -0.44 0.29
C SER A 53 8.48 -1.18 -1.01
N TYR A 54 7.58 -2.16 -0.98
CA TYR A 54 6.98 -2.63 -2.23
C TYR A 54 6.20 -1.43 -2.74
N ASN A 55 6.48 -0.99 -3.97
CA ASN A 55 5.71 0.07 -4.61
C ASN A 55 4.22 -0.17 -4.36
N PRO A 56 3.46 0.82 -3.84
CA PRO A 56 2.02 0.71 -3.75
C PRO A 56 1.52 0.25 -5.10
N SER A 57 0.83 -0.88 -5.11
CA SER A 57 0.45 -1.54 -6.34
C SER A 57 -0.95 -2.08 -6.17
N PHE A 58 -1.77 -1.89 -7.19
CA PHE A 58 -3.04 -2.55 -7.36
C PHE A 58 -2.79 -4.02 -7.71
N LEU A 59 -2.21 -4.77 -6.77
CA LEU A 59 -1.86 -6.17 -7.00
C LEU A 59 -3.15 -6.99 -7.05
N SER A 60 -3.31 -7.74 -8.14
CA SER A 60 -4.08 -8.97 -8.09
C SER A 60 -3.26 -9.99 -7.30
N ARG A 61 -3.72 -10.39 -6.11
CA ARG A 61 -3.12 -11.55 -5.44
C ARG A 61 -3.55 -12.80 -6.20
N LEU A 62 -2.63 -13.36 -6.98
CA LEU A 62 -2.79 -14.54 -7.84
C LEU A 62 -2.96 -15.88 -7.10
N GLU A 63 -3.25 -15.86 -5.80
CA GLU A 63 -3.50 -17.08 -5.04
C GLU A 63 -5.01 -17.40 -5.11
N CYS A 64 -5.37 -18.30 -6.04
CA CYS A 64 -6.68 -18.96 -6.21
C CYS A 64 -7.74 -18.21 -7.05
N GLU A 65 -7.75 -18.43 -8.37
CA GLU A 65 -8.90 -18.32 -9.30
C GLU A 65 -9.75 -17.02 -9.33
N GLY A 66 -9.33 -15.93 -8.68
CA GLY A 66 -10.01 -14.63 -8.73
C GLY A 66 -9.04 -13.47 -8.50
N GLN A 67 -9.22 -12.37 -9.23
CA GLN A 67 -8.39 -11.17 -9.11
C GLN A 67 -9.05 -10.19 -8.16
N LEU A 68 -8.54 -10.01 -6.94
CA LEU A 68 -8.94 -8.87 -6.08
C LEU A 68 -7.93 -7.74 -6.26
N THR A 69 -8.42 -6.51 -6.37
CA THR A 69 -7.57 -5.31 -6.44
C THR A 69 -7.40 -4.67 -5.06
N GLU A 70 -6.16 -4.54 -4.60
CA GLU A 70 -5.78 -3.96 -3.29
C GLU A 70 -4.88 -2.73 -3.49
N LEU A 71 -5.14 -1.63 -2.78
CA LEU A 71 -4.17 -0.53 -2.62
C LEU A 71 -3.64 -0.57 -1.18
N ASP A 72 -2.34 -0.83 -1.01
CA ASP A 72 -1.63 -0.75 0.28
C ASP A 72 -0.72 0.48 0.29
N LEU A 73 -0.90 1.37 1.27
CA LEU A 73 -0.02 2.51 1.54
C LEU A 73 0.62 2.37 2.92
N TYR A 74 1.94 2.53 2.99
CA TYR A 74 2.70 2.48 4.24
C TYR A 74 3.12 3.89 4.72
N LEU A 75 2.26 4.49 5.54
CA LEU A 75 2.26 5.88 5.96
C LEU A 75 3.18 6.13 7.18
N ARG A 76 4.16 7.02 7.02
CA ARG A 76 5.22 7.33 8.01
C ARG A 76 5.46 8.84 8.12
N LYS A 77 5.89 9.36 9.27
CA LYS A 77 6.38 10.75 9.36
C LYS A 77 7.73 10.86 8.63
N GLN A 78 8.08 12.05 8.14
CA GLN A 78 9.39 12.33 7.52
C GLN A 78 10.06 13.49 8.27
N PRO A 79 11.40 13.48 8.48
CA PRO A 79 12.34 12.40 8.22
C PRO A 79 12.32 11.40 9.38
N ASP A 80 11.94 10.16 9.12
CA ASP A 80 11.87 9.17 10.19
C ASP A 80 12.56 7.88 9.81
N ASN A 81 13.84 7.83 10.17
CA ASN A 81 14.68 6.65 9.96
C ASN A 81 14.55 5.66 11.13
N ARG A 82 13.70 5.92 12.14
CA ARG A 82 13.69 5.17 13.41
C ARG A 82 12.33 5.02 14.11
N SER A 83 11.24 5.69 13.71
CA SER A 83 10.03 5.61 14.52
C SER A 83 9.37 4.26 14.44
N ASN A 84 9.03 3.76 15.62
CA ASN A 84 8.24 2.55 15.77
C ASN A 84 6.74 2.79 15.49
N TYR A 85 6.36 3.89 14.82
CA TYR A 85 4.97 4.28 14.67
C TYR A 85 4.67 4.68 13.23
N ALA A 86 4.24 3.68 12.47
CA ALA A 86 3.73 3.85 11.12
C ALA A 86 2.28 3.39 11.05
N TYR A 87 1.61 3.72 9.94
CA TYR A 87 0.34 3.12 9.60
C TYR A 87 0.43 2.36 8.28
N SER A 88 -0.32 1.29 8.16
CA SER A 88 -0.63 0.67 6.86
C SER A 88 -2.10 0.87 6.57
N LEU A 89 -2.38 1.47 5.41
CA LEU A 89 -3.71 1.74 4.90
C LEU A 89 -3.98 0.78 3.75
N ASP A 90 -4.87 -0.18 3.95
CA ASP A 90 -5.26 -1.15 2.94
C ASP A 90 -6.67 -0.80 2.42
N ILE A 91 -6.83 -0.65 1.10
CA ILE A 91 -8.13 -0.51 0.43
C ILE A 91 -8.36 -1.71 -0.48
N PHE A 92 -9.43 -2.46 -0.24
CA PHE A 92 -9.86 -3.57 -1.07
C PHE A 92 -11.04 -3.12 -1.94
N PHE A 93 -10.85 -3.12 -3.25
CA PHE A 93 -11.89 -2.71 -4.21
C PHE A 93 -12.79 -3.90 -4.58
N ASP A 94 -14.07 -3.62 -4.81
CA ASP A 94 -15.05 -4.60 -5.29
C ASP A 94 -14.76 -4.94 -6.76
N SER A 95 -13.88 -5.90 -7.00
CA SER A 95 -13.58 -6.37 -8.35
C SER A 95 -13.35 -7.86 -8.33
N PRO A 96 -14.24 -8.67 -8.94
CA PRO A 96 -13.87 -10.04 -9.21
C PRO A 96 -12.97 -10.13 -10.46
N LEU A 97 -13.22 -9.31 -11.50
CA LEU A 97 -12.69 -9.55 -12.87
C LEU A 97 -12.73 -8.33 -13.85
N LYS A 98 -12.74 -7.06 -13.42
CA LYS A 98 -12.77 -5.89 -14.36
C LYS A 98 -11.80 -4.75 -13.99
N LYS A 99 -11.45 -3.97 -15.02
CA LYS A 99 -10.47 -2.87 -15.02
C LYS A 99 -10.83 -1.75 -14.04
N LEU A 100 -9.80 -1.06 -13.53
CA LEU A 100 -9.98 0.15 -12.71
C LEU A 100 -10.53 1.31 -13.54
N LYS A 101 -11.49 2.07 -13.01
CA LYS A 101 -12.13 3.23 -13.63
C LYS A 101 -11.47 4.52 -13.17
N LEU A 102 -11.11 5.35 -14.13
CA LEU A 102 -10.59 6.69 -13.87
C LEU A 102 -11.72 7.72 -13.74
N LYS A 103 -11.44 8.78 -12.97
CA LYS A 103 -12.28 9.98 -12.77
C LYS A 103 -13.67 9.71 -12.18
N GLU A 104 -13.87 8.53 -11.61
CA GLU A 104 -15.08 8.16 -10.89
C GLU A 104 -14.74 7.88 -9.42
N PRO A 105 -15.57 8.31 -8.46
CA PRO A 105 -15.36 8.01 -7.06
C PRO A 105 -15.72 6.56 -6.75
N TYR A 106 -14.79 5.86 -6.14
CA TYR A 106 -15.03 4.62 -5.43
C TYR A 106 -15.53 4.93 -4.02
N THR A 107 -16.72 4.42 -3.69
CA THR A 107 -17.34 4.49 -2.37
C THR A 107 -16.73 3.43 -1.47
N ILE A 108 -15.96 3.87 -0.49
CA ILE A 108 -15.38 3.01 0.53
C ILE A 108 -16.37 2.93 1.70
N VAL A 109 -16.83 1.73 2.02
CA VAL A 109 -17.74 1.49 3.15
C VAL A 109 -16.98 0.94 4.35
N SER A 110 -17.46 1.26 5.55
CA SER A 110 -16.94 0.69 6.78
C SER A 110 -17.34 -0.78 6.88
N THR A 111 -16.44 -1.60 7.41
CA THR A 111 -16.72 -2.99 7.78
C THR A 111 -16.74 -3.14 9.31
N ALA A 112 -17.81 -3.71 9.84
CA ALA A 112 -17.99 -3.94 11.27
C ALA A 112 -17.03 -5.03 11.81
N ASP A 113 -16.41 -5.79 10.92
CA ASP A 113 -15.62 -6.97 11.26
C ASP A 113 -14.29 -6.63 11.96
N THR A 114 -13.82 -5.37 11.92
CA THR A 114 -12.54 -4.99 12.57
C THR A 114 -12.51 -5.28 14.07
N LEU A 115 -13.65 -5.22 14.76
CA LEU A 115 -13.73 -5.54 16.20
C LEU A 115 -13.68 -7.05 16.48
N LEU A 116 -14.20 -7.88 15.58
CA LEU A 116 -14.28 -9.34 15.73
C LEU A 116 -12.92 -10.03 15.60
N TYR A 117 -11.99 -9.42 14.85
CA TYR A 117 -10.71 -10.05 14.50
C TYR A 117 -9.48 -9.40 15.13
N LYS A 118 -9.65 -8.64 16.22
CA LYS A 118 -8.58 -7.92 16.94
C LYS A 118 -7.31 -8.75 17.21
N ASN A 119 -7.46 -10.05 17.46
CA ASN A 119 -6.35 -10.95 17.80
C ASN A 119 -5.92 -11.88 16.64
N LYS A 120 -6.57 -11.79 15.48
CA LYS A 120 -6.30 -12.62 14.29
C LYS A 120 -6.35 -11.77 13.01
N PRO A 121 -5.41 -10.82 12.84
CA PRO A 121 -5.43 -9.91 11.70
C PRO A 121 -5.36 -10.64 10.36
N LEU A 122 -4.59 -11.74 10.25
CA LEU A 122 -4.53 -12.51 9.00
C LEU A 122 -5.88 -13.15 8.63
N ASP A 123 -6.65 -13.63 9.60
CA ASP A 123 -7.98 -14.20 9.37
C ASP A 123 -8.96 -13.12 8.88
N PHE A 124 -8.81 -11.90 9.38
CA PHE A 124 -9.58 -10.74 8.92
C PHE A 124 -9.30 -10.39 7.46
N TYR A 125 -8.02 -10.32 7.08
CA TYR A 125 -7.61 -10.11 5.70
C TYR A 125 -8.19 -11.18 4.80
N LYS A 126 -8.03 -12.44 5.21
CA LYS A 126 -8.55 -13.58 4.46
C LYS A 126 -10.07 -13.50 4.28
N LYS A 127 -10.82 -13.19 5.34
CA LYS A 127 -12.29 -13.03 5.26
C LYS A 127 -12.68 -11.90 4.33
N ILE A 128 -12.12 -10.70 4.49
CA ILE A 128 -12.46 -9.56 3.63
C ILE A 128 -12.15 -9.88 2.17
N TRP A 129 -11.00 -10.50 1.94
CA TRP A 129 -10.60 -10.91 0.62
C TRP A 129 -11.60 -11.92 0.02
N GLU A 130 -11.99 -12.94 0.78
CA GLU A 130 -13.01 -13.94 0.42
C GLU A 130 -14.39 -13.31 0.15
N ASP A 131 -14.88 -12.46 1.06
CA ASP A 131 -16.20 -11.82 0.90
C ASP A 131 -16.25 -10.95 -0.37
N ARG A 132 -15.18 -10.18 -0.62
CA ARG A 132 -15.13 -9.19 -1.70
C ARG A 132 -14.91 -9.84 -3.07
N ARG A 133 -14.06 -10.88 -3.16
CA ARG A 133 -13.84 -11.61 -4.43
C ARG A 133 -15.10 -12.35 -4.92
N HIS A 134 -16.01 -12.69 -4.02
CA HIS A 134 -17.23 -13.44 -4.34
C HIS A 134 -18.44 -12.53 -4.64
N LEU A 135 -18.25 -11.21 -4.65
CA LEU A 135 -19.32 -10.29 -5.03
C LEU A 135 -19.72 -10.53 -6.50
N PRO A 136 -21.03 -10.68 -6.79
CA PRO A 136 -21.49 -11.05 -8.13
C PRO A 136 -21.35 -9.92 -9.16
N THR A 137 -21.06 -8.69 -8.72
CA THR A 137 -20.97 -7.51 -9.57
C THR A 137 -19.76 -6.66 -9.21
N PHE A 138 -19.04 -6.19 -10.24
CA PHE A 138 -18.08 -5.09 -10.10
C PHE A 138 -18.82 -3.82 -9.65
N GLY A 139 -18.30 -3.18 -8.61
CA GLY A 139 -18.87 -1.94 -8.09
C GLY A 139 -17.82 -0.84 -8.03
N SER A 140 -18.26 0.42 -8.05
CA SER A 140 -17.44 1.55 -7.60
C SER A 140 -17.35 1.55 -6.07
N GLY A 141 -17.07 0.40 -5.48
CA GLY A 141 -17.17 0.10 -4.06
C GLY A 141 -15.88 -0.49 -3.52
N GLY A 142 -15.74 -0.50 -2.20
CA GLY A 142 -14.64 -1.17 -1.52
C GLY A 142 -14.72 -1.04 -0.01
N VAL A 143 -13.73 -1.60 0.67
CA VAL A 143 -13.53 -1.44 2.12
C VAL A 143 -12.13 -0.95 2.40
N CYS A 144 -11.98 -0.20 3.47
CA CYS A 144 -10.69 0.31 3.91
C CYS A 144 -10.42 -0.01 5.38
N ILE A 145 -9.16 -0.32 5.64
CA ILE A 145 -8.62 -0.60 6.95
C ILE A 145 -7.36 0.23 7.15
N LEU A 146 -7.26 0.81 8.34
CA LEU A 146 -6.05 1.45 8.83
C LEU A 146 -5.49 0.65 10.00
N ARG A 147 -4.21 0.31 9.92
CA ARG A 147 -3.47 -0.44 10.94
C ARG A 147 -2.34 0.38 11.50
N THR A 148 -2.13 0.32 12.81
CA THR A 148 -0.86 0.76 13.40
C THR A 148 0.21 -0.32 13.22
N VAL A 149 1.43 0.08 12.85
CA VAL A 149 2.59 -0.81 12.68
C VAL A 149 3.69 -0.41 13.66
N THR A 150 4.02 -1.34 14.56
CA THR A 150 5.06 -1.19 15.60
C THR A 150 6.12 -2.30 15.48
N GLY A 151 7.39 -1.92 15.60
CA GLY A 151 8.61 -2.61 15.11
C GLY A 151 8.77 -4.13 15.25
N HIS A 152 8.03 -4.84 16.11
CA HIS A 152 8.03 -6.30 16.16
C HIS A 152 6.67 -6.84 16.61
N ILE A 153 5.73 -7.01 15.66
CA ILE A 153 4.60 -7.97 15.70
C ILE A 153 3.53 -7.77 16.81
N ARG A 154 2.25 -7.87 16.41
CA ARG A 154 1.04 -8.26 17.21
C ARG A 154 0.17 -7.23 17.94
N THR A 155 0.37 -5.92 17.84
CA THR A 155 -0.68 -4.97 18.27
C THR A 155 -1.03 -3.98 17.17
N ALA A 156 -1.49 -4.51 16.03
CA ALA A 156 -2.14 -3.68 15.03
C ALA A 156 -3.53 -3.31 15.58
N VAL A 157 -3.68 -2.06 16.01
CA VAL A 157 -5.01 -1.48 16.14
C VAL A 157 -5.58 -1.36 14.72
N VAL A 158 -6.66 -2.09 14.47
CA VAL A 158 -7.35 -2.11 13.18
C VAL A 158 -8.56 -1.19 13.27
N THR A 159 -8.61 -0.18 12.42
CA THR A 159 -9.72 0.77 12.33
C THR A 159 -10.32 0.69 10.94
N SER A 160 -11.62 0.41 10.85
CA SER A 160 -12.30 0.49 9.56
C SER A 160 -12.58 1.93 9.21
N LEU A 161 -12.31 2.28 7.95
CA LEU A 161 -12.58 3.60 7.40
C LEU A 161 -13.66 3.53 6.32
N SER A 162 -14.35 4.64 6.13
CA SER A 162 -15.30 4.87 5.04
C SER A 162 -15.08 6.23 4.41
N GLY A 163 -15.50 6.39 3.16
CA GLY A 163 -15.34 7.64 2.42
C GLY A 163 -15.18 7.39 0.92
N THR A 164 -14.27 8.13 0.29
CA THR A 164 -14.09 8.12 -1.17
C THR A 164 -12.64 7.94 -1.56
N CYS A 165 -12.41 7.17 -2.62
CA CYS A 165 -11.14 7.08 -3.33
C CYS A 165 -11.38 7.41 -4.80
N VAL A 166 -10.55 8.25 -5.41
CA VAL A 166 -10.67 8.63 -6.83
C VAL A 166 -9.35 8.36 -7.52
N LEU A 167 -9.39 7.67 -8.65
CA LEU A 167 -8.23 7.51 -9.54
C LEU A 167 -8.31 8.60 -10.61
N ASN A 168 -7.46 9.63 -10.53
CA ASN A 168 -7.55 10.81 -11.37
C ASN A 168 -7.02 10.57 -12.79
N ASN A 169 -5.85 9.95 -12.89
CA ASN A 169 -5.18 9.68 -14.15
C ASN A 169 -4.24 8.48 -14.01
N TYR A 170 -3.66 8.10 -15.15
CA TYR A 170 -2.69 7.03 -15.25
C TYR A 170 -1.56 7.48 -16.19
N ASP A 171 -0.32 7.23 -15.79
CA ASP A 171 0.86 7.60 -16.55
C ASP A 171 1.31 6.49 -17.51
N LYS A 172 2.22 6.84 -18.43
CA LYS A 172 2.75 5.88 -19.41
C LYS A 172 3.64 4.79 -18.78
N LYS A 173 3.99 4.93 -17.50
CA LYS A 173 4.89 4.03 -16.77
C LYS A 173 4.14 2.95 -16.01
N GLY A 174 2.81 2.94 -15.99
CA GLY A 174 2.07 1.95 -15.22
C GLY A 174 1.45 2.45 -13.93
N PHE A 175 1.50 3.76 -13.63
CA PHE A 175 1.06 4.28 -12.34
C PHE A 175 -0.25 5.03 -12.45
N ALA A 176 -1.21 4.68 -11.60
CA ALA A 176 -2.39 5.48 -11.37
C ALA A 176 -2.11 6.48 -10.24
N HIS A 177 -2.55 7.72 -10.44
CA HIS A 177 -2.52 8.75 -9.41
C HIS A 177 -3.94 9.03 -8.95
N GLY A 178 -4.09 9.20 -7.65
CA GLY A 178 -5.40 9.35 -7.05
C GLY A 178 -5.37 10.21 -5.80
N TYR A 179 -6.58 10.44 -5.30
CA TYR A 179 -6.84 11.13 -4.05
C TYR A 179 -7.82 10.30 -3.24
N LEU A 180 -7.65 10.33 -1.92
CA LEU A 180 -8.58 9.69 -1.00
C LEU A 180 -9.01 10.66 0.11
N LYS A 181 -10.23 10.44 0.58
CA LYS A 181 -10.81 11.12 1.74
C LYS A 181 -11.63 10.13 2.53
N LEU A 182 -11.11 9.76 3.69
CA LEU A 182 -11.58 8.67 4.52
C LEU A 182 -11.78 9.16 5.95
N SER A 183 -12.70 8.52 6.65
CA SER A 183 -12.94 8.76 8.07
C SER A 183 -13.36 7.49 8.78
N GLY A 184 -13.14 7.44 10.08
CA GLY A 184 -13.52 6.31 10.91
C GLY A 184 -13.58 6.71 12.38
N ILE A 185 -13.70 5.69 13.23
CA ILE A 185 -13.73 5.86 14.68
C ILE A 185 -12.65 4.95 15.25
N TRP A 186 -11.66 5.53 15.92
CA TRP A 186 -10.64 4.80 16.65
C TRP A 186 -11.27 3.93 17.74
N PRO A 187 -10.59 2.87 18.24
CA PRO A 187 -11.10 2.11 19.37
C PRO A 187 -11.32 2.93 20.65
N THR A 188 -10.70 4.11 20.76
CA THR A 188 -10.92 5.07 21.86
C THR A 188 -12.27 5.79 21.77
N GLY A 189 -12.98 5.67 20.64
CA GLY A 189 -14.20 6.42 20.34
C GLY A 189 -13.96 7.77 19.65
N GLU A 190 -12.69 8.19 19.54
CA GLU A 190 -12.32 9.41 18.84
C GLU A 190 -12.43 9.24 17.32
N ARG A 191 -12.81 10.31 16.63
CA ARG A 191 -12.86 10.29 15.16
C ARG A 191 -11.47 10.33 14.56
N CYS A 192 -11.30 9.61 13.46
CA CYS A 192 -10.13 9.71 12.62
C CYS A 192 -10.53 10.23 11.24
N TYR A 193 -9.70 11.11 10.69
CA TYR A 193 -9.86 11.74 9.40
C TYR A 193 -8.55 11.60 8.64
N LEU A 194 -8.64 11.05 7.43
CA LEU A 194 -7.49 10.75 6.60
C LEU A 194 -7.76 11.26 5.19
N GLU A 195 -6.90 12.13 4.67
CA GLU A 195 -7.04 12.63 3.29
C GLU A 195 -5.69 12.92 2.64
N GLY A 196 -5.61 12.77 1.32
CA GLY A 196 -4.41 13.12 0.57
C GLY A 196 -4.25 12.36 -0.75
N ASP A 197 -3.13 12.63 -1.40
CA ASP A 197 -2.81 12.12 -2.73
C ASP A 197 -1.91 10.89 -2.65
N PHE A 198 -2.07 10.00 -3.63
CA PHE A 198 -1.25 8.80 -3.78
C PHE A 198 -0.95 8.50 -5.26
N THR A 199 0.09 7.70 -5.46
CA THR A 199 0.54 7.14 -6.73
C THR A 199 0.81 5.66 -6.50
N ALA A 200 0.18 4.81 -7.30
CA ALA A 200 0.29 3.36 -7.16
C ALA A 200 0.35 2.68 -8.53
N HIS A 201 1.19 1.67 -8.66
CA HIS A 201 1.33 0.87 -9.87
C HIS A 201 0.03 0.10 -10.14
N ALA A 202 -0.62 0.38 -11.27
CA ALA A 202 -1.94 -0.12 -11.62
C ALA A 202 -1.92 -1.21 -12.71
N GLY A 203 -0.74 -1.75 -13.04
CA GLY A 203 -0.59 -2.73 -14.12
C GLY A 203 -0.31 -2.06 -15.44
N GLY A 204 -0.72 -2.70 -16.55
CA GLY A 204 -0.63 -2.15 -17.89
C GLY A 204 -1.89 -1.37 -18.30
N PRO A 205 -1.89 -0.66 -19.44
CA PRO A 205 -3.09 0.01 -19.98
C PRO A 205 -4.31 -0.93 -20.13
N GLU A 206 -4.08 -2.23 -20.26
CA GLU A 206 -5.08 -3.28 -20.30
C GLU A 206 -5.86 -3.45 -18.99
N ASP A 207 -5.32 -3.04 -17.85
CA ASP A 207 -5.93 -3.18 -16.52
C ASP A 207 -6.78 -1.95 -16.13
N ILE A 208 -6.84 -0.94 -16.99
CA ILE A 208 -7.51 0.35 -16.74
C ILE A 208 -8.53 0.68 -17.82
N GLU A 209 -9.73 1.10 -17.38
CA GLU A 209 -10.79 1.61 -18.24
C GLU A 209 -10.63 3.13 -18.37
N GLN A 210 -10.34 3.57 -19.61
CA GLN A 210 -10.25 4.99 -19.97
C GLN A 210 -11.58 5.41 -20.61
N LYS A 211 -12.12 6.56 -20.18
CA LYS A 211 -13.27 7.21 -20.83
C LYS A 211 -12.82 8.08 -22.01
#